data_AF-A0A2X1KDG7-F1
#
_entry.id   AF-A0A2X1KDG7-F1
#
_cell.length_a   1.000
_cell.length_b   1.000
_cell.length_c   1.000
_cell.angle_alpha   90.00
_cell.angle_beta   90.00
_cell.angle_gamma   90.00
#
_symmetry.space_group_name_H-M   'P 1'
#
loop_
_entity.id
_entity.type
_entity.pdbx_description
1 polymer ?
#
loop_
_entity_poly.entity_id
_entity_poly.type
_entity_poly.pdbx_seq_one_letter_code
_entity_poly.pdbx_strand_id
1 'polypeptide(L)'
;MELARKAREAYLAENPQAGTLLVAGSVGPYGAYLADGSEYRGDYHCSVEAFQAFHRPRVEALLDAGADLLACETLPNFSEIEALAELLTAYPRARRGSHLPCATANT
;
A
#
# COMPACT_ATOMS: atom_id res chain seq x y z
N MET A 1 3.50 -11.02 -0.93
CA MET A 1 3.57 -10.81 -2.39
C MET A 1 3.66 -12.10 -3.19
N GLU A 2 4.61 -13.00 -2.88
CA GLU A 2 4.78 -14.27 -3.62
C GLU A 2 3.50 -15.11 -3.71
N LEU A 3 2.78 -15.28 -2.59
CA LEU A 3 1.53 -16.04 -2.56
C LEU A 3 0.47 -15.46 -3.52
N ALA A 4 0.29 -14.14 -3.53
CA ALA A 4 -0.69 -13.49 -4.40
C ALA A 4 -0.32 -13.62 -5.89
N ARG A 5 0.98 -13.57 -6.21
CA ARG A 5 1.48 -13.81 -7.58
C ARG A 5 1.26 -15.26 -8.02
N LYS A 6 1.55 -16.23 -7.14
CA LYS A 6 1.27 -17.65 -7.40
C LYS A 6 -0.22 -17.90 -7.61
N ALA A 7 -1.09 -17.26 -6.82
CA ALA A 7 -2.54 -17.33 -7.00
C ALA A 7 -2.98 -16.76 -8.35
N ARG A 8 -2.43 -15.60 -8.75
CA ARG A 8 -2.67 -15.02 -10.08
C ARG A 8 -2.24 -15.97 -11.20
N GLU A 9 -1.04 -16.55 -11.11
CA GLU A 9 -0.51 -17.48 -12.10
C GLU A 9 -1.36 -18.75 -12.22
N ALA A 10 -1.76 -19.34 -11.09
CA ALA A 10 -2.66 -20.49 -11.06
C ALA A 10 -4.01 -20.16 -11.72
N TYR A 11 -4.60 -19.01 -11.39
CA TYR A 11 -5.89 -18.61 -11.96
C TYR A 11 -5.82 -18.35 -13.47
N LEU A 12 -4.74 -17.71 -13.96
CA LEU A 12 -4.54 -17.47 -15.39
C LEU A 12 -4.28 -18.76 -16.18
N ALA A 13 -3.66 -19.77 -15.55
CA ALA A 13 -3.48 -21.08 -16.16
C ALA A 13 -4.83 -21.79 -16.38
N GLU A 14 -5.76 -21.64 -15.44
CA GLU A 14 -7.13 -22.17 -15.54
C GLU A 14 -8.04 -21.31 -16.42
N ASN A 15 -7.78 -20.00 -16.48
CA ASN A 15 -8.63 -19.02 -17.16
C ASN A 15 -7.80 -18.09 -18.07
N PRO A 16 -7.30 -18.57 -19.23
CA PRO A 16 -6.44 -17.77 -20.12
C PRO A 16 -7.11 -16.50 -20.67
N GLN A 17 -8.44 -16.41 -20.61
CA GLN A 17 -9.23 -15.26 -21.08
C GLN A 17 -9.53 -14.24 -19.97
N ALA A 18 -9.06 -14.42 -18.74
CA ALA A 18 -9.35 -13.54 -17.60
C ALA A 18 -8.77 -12.11 -17.73
N GLY A 19 -7.98 -11.83 -18.77
CA GLY A 19 -7.37 -10.54 -18.99
C GLY A 19 -6.24 -10.25 -18.00
N THR A 20 -5.97 -8.96 -17.77
CA THR A 20 -4.89 -8.53 -16.87
C THR A 20 -5.36 -8.56 -15.41
N LEU A 21 -4.63 -9.26 -14.55
CA LEU A 21 -4.87 -9.31 -13.11
C LEU A 21 -3.73 -8.63 -12.36
N LEU A 22 -4.10 -7.78 -11.39
CA LEU A 22 -3.16 -6.98 -10.60
C LEU A 22 -3.02 -7.54 -9.18
N VAL A 23 -1.85 -7.31 -8.58
CA VAL A 23 -1.56 -7.60 -7.18
C VAL A 23 -1.20 -6.30 -6.48
N ALA A 24 -2.05 -5.87 -5.55
CA ALA A 24 -1.79 -4.71 -4.70
C ALA A 24 -0.99 -5.10 -3.45
N GLY A 25 0.03 -4.31 -3.11
CA GLY A 25 0.72 -4.36 -1.83
C GLY A 25 -0.02 -3.52 -0.80
N SER A 26 -0.52 -4.16 0.26
CA SER A 26 -1.24 -3.49 1.35
C SER A 26 -0.31 -2.66 2.24
N VAL A 27 -0.69 -1.41 2.48
CA VAL A 27 -0.05 -0.46 3.40
C VAL A 27 -1.14 0.10 4.33
N GLY A 28 -1.31 -0.53 5.49
CA GLY A 28 -2.21 -0.06 6.55
C GLY A 28 -1.62 1.06 7.42
N PRO A 29 -2.44 1.73 8.24
CA PRO A 29 -2.06 2.89 9.04
C PRO A 29 -1.11 2.53 10.18
N TYR A 30 -0.46 3.55 10.74
CA TYR A 30 0.28 3.47 11.99
C TYR A 30 -0.64 3.07 13.16
N GLY A 31 -1.90 3.49 13.14
CA GLY A 31 -2.89 3.09 14.15
C GLY A 31 -3.05 1.58 14.30
N ALA A 32 -2.95 0.82 13.20
CA ALA A 32 -3.04 -0.65 13.25
C ALA A 32 -1.82 -1.29 13.93
N TYR A 33 -0.66 -0.63 13.88
CA TYR A 33 0.53 -1.06 14.62
C TYR A 33 0.38 -0.82 16.14
N LEU A 34 -0.37 0.20 16.55
CA LEU A 34 -0.63 0.48 17.97
C LEU A 34 -1.54 -0.57 18.64
N ALA A 35 -2.33 -1.30 17.85
CA ALA A 35 -3.19 -2.39 18.31
C ALA A 35 -4.19 -1.99 19.42
N ASP A 36 -4.67 -0.74 19.37
CA ASP A 36 -5.61 -0.15 20.34
C ASP A 36 -6.91 0.37 19.68
N GLY A 37 -7.14 0.01 18.41
CA GLY A 37 -8.27 0.47 17.62
C GLY A 37 -8.12 1.89 17.05
N SER A 38 -6.96 2.53 17.21
CA SER A 38 -6.70 3.86 16.63
C SER A 38 -6.75 3.86 15.10
N GLU A 39 -6.64 2.72 14.41
CA GLU A 39 -6.91 2.59 12.97
C GLU A 39 -8.33 3.02 12.56
N TYR A 40 -9.26 3.14 13.52
CA TYR A 40 -10.62 3.66 13.31
C TYR A 40 -10.83 5.07 13.87
N ARG A 41 -9.90 5.60 14.67
CA ARG A 41 -10.04 6.90 15.35
C ARG A 41 -9.11 7.98 14.79
N GLY A 42 -7.89 7.61 14.42
CA GLY A 42 -6.87 8.55 13.93
C GLY A 42 -6.28 9.48 14.98
N ASP A 43 -6.51 9.21 16.27
CA ASP A 43 -6.15 10.06 17.41
C ASP A 43 -4.69 9.94 17.88
N TYR A 44 -3.78 9.54 16.98
CA TYR A 44 -2.34 9.47 17.21
C TYR A 44 -1.60 10.63 16.54
N HIS A 45 -0.45 10.97 17.13
CA HIS A 45 0.39 12.08 16.68
C HIS A 45 1.83 11.61 16.54
N CYS A 46 2.42 11.84 15.38
CA CYS A 46 3.82 11.58 15.06
C CYS A 46 4.32 12.72 14.14
N SER A 47 5.63 12.92 14.06
CA SER A 47 6.17 13.82 13.03
C SER A 47 6.05 13.17 11.65
N VAL A 48 6.12 13.99 10.60
CA VAL A 48 6.15 13.50 9.21
C VAL A 48 7.30 12.51 9.03
N GLU A 49 8.48 12.81 9.57
CA GLU A 49 9.66 11.93 9.47
C GLU A 49 9.42 10.59 10.17
N ALA A 50 8.73 10.59 11.32
CA ALA A 50 8.37 9.37 12.02
C ALA A 50 7.40 8.49 11.21
N PHE A 51 6.35 9.09 10.61
CA PHE A 51 5.45 8.34 9.73
C PHE A 51 6.19 7.80 8.49
N GLN A 52 7.04 8.62 7.86
CA GLN A 52 7.82 8.17 6.72
C GLN A 52 8.77 7.03 7.09
N ALA A 53 9.48 7.14 8.22
CA ALA A 53 10.39 6.11 8.71
C ALA A 53 9.64 4.79 9.01
N PHE A 54 8.42 4.88 9.54
CA PHE A 54 7.55 3.73 9.79
C PHE A 54 7.12 3.03 8.49
N HIS A 55 6.67 3.78 7.48
CA HIS A 55 6.14 3.20 6.24
C HIS A 55 7.20 2.73 5.26
N ARG A 56 8.37 3.38 5.24
CA ARG A 56 9.42 3.18 4.24
C ARG A 56 9.83 1.70 4.04
N PRO A 57 10.16 0.92 5.09
CA PRO A 57 10.62 -0.45 4.88
C PRO A 57 9.57 -1.35 4.20
N ARG A 58 8.28 -1.15 4.53
CA ARG A 58 7.18 -1.90 3.92
C ARG A 58 6.93 -1.47 2.47
N VAL A 59 6.97 -0.17 2.19
CA VAL A 59 6.85 0.36 0.83
C VAL A 59 7.96 -0.20 -0.06
N GLU A 60 9.21 -0.13 0.38
CA GLU A 60 10.36 -0.69 -0.34
C GLU A 60 10.19 -2.19 -0.58
N ALA A 61 9.87 -2.96 0.46
CA ALA A 61 9.69 -4.41 0.35
C ALA A 61 8.57 -4.82 -0.63
N LEU A 62 7.45 -4.09 -0.64
CA LEU A 62 6.33 -4.37 -1.55
C LEU A 62 6.69 -4.04 -3.01
N LEU A 63 7.38 -2.93 -3.24
CA LEU A 63 7.85 -2.53 -4.56
C LEU A 63 8.91 -3.52 -5.08
N ASP A 64 9.88 -3.89 -4.25
CA ASP A 64 10.95 -4.85 -4.60
C ASP A 64 10.39 -6.24 -4.89
N ALA A 65 9.34 -6.65 -4.18
CA ALA A 65 8.64 -7.91 -4.43
C ALA A 65 7.73 -7.88 -5.69
N GLY A 66 7.62 -6.73 -6.35
CA GLY A 66 6.90 -6.56 -7.61
C GLY A 66 5.39 -6.39 -7.44
N ALA A 67 4.96 -5.60 -6.45
CA ALA A 67 3.57 -5.15 -6.40
C ALA A 67 3.22 -4.32 -7.65
N ASP A 68 2.07 -4.62 -8.25
CA ASP A 68 1.57 -3.88 -9.41
C ASP A 68 1.05 -2.51 -8.99
N LEU A 69 0.59 -2.36 -7.74
CA LEU A 69 0.26 -1.10 -7.08
C LEU A 69 0.37 -1.19 -5.55
N LEU A 70 0.38 -0.04 -4.87
CA LEU A 70 0.25 0.04 -3.42
C LEU A 70 -1.16 0.45 -3.05
N ALA A 71 -1.79 -0.30 -2.14
CA ALA A 71 -3.07 0.03 -1.54
C ALA A 71 -2.82 0.65 -0.16
N CYS A 72 -2.89 1.98 -0.09
CA CYS A 72 -2.78 2.69 1.18
C CYS A 72 -4.18 2.77 1.80
N GLU A 73 -4.44 1.90 2.77
CA GLU A 73 -5.80 1.55 3.20
C GLU A 73 -6.02 1.80 4.69
N THR A 74 -7.27 2.05 5.07
CA THR A 74 -7.69 2.27 6.46
C THR A 74 -6.90 3.41 7.12
N LEU A 75 -6.74 4.56 6.45
CA LEU A 75 -5.96 5.69 6.94
C LEU A 75 -6.87 6.75 7.62
N PRO A 76 -7.06 6.74 8.95
CA PRO A 76 -7.92 7.70 9.64
C PRO A 76 -7.20 9.03 9.95
N ASN A 77 -5.87 9.11 9.82
CA ASN A 77 -5.07 10.26 10.22
C ASN A 77 -4.57 11.05 9.00
N PHE A 78 -4.95 12.33 8.90
CA PHE A 78 -4.62 13.15 7.75
C PHE A 78 -3.12 13.46 7.63
N SER A 79 -2.44 13.72 8.75
CA SER A 79 -0.99 13.96 8.74
C SER A 79 -0.20 12.73 8.30
N GLU A 80 -0.68 11.53 8.62
CA GLU A 80 -0.12 10.29 8.10
C GLU A 80 -0.34 10.16 6.58
N ILE A 81 -1.54 10.52 6.08
CA ILE A 81 -1.84 10.51 4.64
C ILE A 81 -0.87 11.44 3.90
N GLU A 82 -0.66 12.66 4.40
CA GLU A 82 0.27 13.62 3.79
C GLU A 82 1.71 13.09 3.79
N ALA A 83 2.17 12.54 4.93
CA ALA A 83 3.51 11.96 5.04
C ALA A 83 3.71 10.77 4.08
N LEU A 84 2.69 9.93 3.92
CA LEU A 84 2.74 8.78 3.01
C LEU A 84 2.69 9.24 1.54
N ALA A 85 1.88 10.23 1.20
CA ALA A 85 1.83 10.81 -0.14
C ALA A 85 3.17 11.43 -0.54
N GLU A 86 3.81 12.15 0.39
CA GLU A 86 5.15 12.71 0.20
C GLU A 86 6.21 11.60 0.04
N LEU A 87 6.20 10.58 0.90
CA LEU A 87 7.11 9.42 0.81
C LEU A 87 7.05 8.76 -0.58
N LEU A 88 5.85 8.57 -1.13
CA LEU A 88 5.66 7.90 -2.42
C LEU A 88 6.27 8.68 -3.60
N THR A 89 6.52 9.98 -3.45
CA THR A 89 7.22 10.76 -4.50
C THR A 89 8.67 10.32 -4.72
N ALA A 90 9.30 9.73 -3.70
CA ALA A 90 10.66 9.18 -3.78
C ALA A 90 10.75 7.89 -4.62
N TYR A 91 9.62 7.29 -5.00
CA TYR A 91 9.57 6.04 -5.78
C TYR A 91 8.87 6.25 -7.13
N PRO A 92 9.57 6.73 -8.17
CA PRO A 92 8.98 6.98 -9.48
C PRO A 92 8.36 5.74 -10.15
N ARG A 93 8.77 4.52 -9.75
CA ARG A 93 8.13 3.26 -10.19
C ARG A 93 6.74 3.07 -9.59
N ALA A 94 6.47 3.62 -8.41
CA ALA A 94 5.11 3.75 -7.87
C ALA A 94 4.29 4.83 -8.61
N ARG A 95 4.83 5.53 -9.62
CA ARG A 95 4.13 6.56 -10.40
C ARG A 95 4.01 6.26 -11.90
N ARG A 96 4.69 5.24 -12.44
CA ARG A 96 4.87 5.10 -13.90
C ARG A 96 4.25 3.83 -14.49
N GLY A 97 3.14 4.00 -15.21
CA GLY A 97 2.65 3.10 -16.26
C GLY A 97 1.26 2.50 -16.01
N SER A 98 0.23 3.16 -16.55
CA SER A 98 -1.15 2.68 -16.82
C SER A 98 -2.01 1.99 -15.72
N HIS A 99 -1.46 1.52 -14.60
CA HIS A 99 -2.20 0.71 -13.61
C HIS A 99 -1.82 0.95 -12.13
N LEU A 100 -1.17 2.07 -11.79
CA LEU A 100 -0.75 2.35 -10.41
C LEU A 100 -1.43 3.58 -9.78
N PRO A 101 -2.77 3.62 -9.65
CA PRO A 101 -3.36 4.51 -8.65
C PRO A 101 -3.06 3.93 -7.26
N CYS A 102 -2.46 4.73 -6.39
CA CYS A 102 -2.67 4.53 -4.96
C CYS A 102 -4.18 4.66 -4.73
N ALA A 103 -4.85 3.55 -4.43
CA ALA A 103 -6.26 3.54 -4.11
C ALA A 103 -6.41 3.79 -2.61
N THR A 104 -6.80 5.01 -2.23
CA THR A 104 -7.32 5.27 -0.90
C THR A 104 -8.75 4.74 -0.85
N ALA A 105 -8.98 3.65 -0.14
CA ALA A 105 -10.34 3.19 0.14
C ALA A 105 -10.95 4.13 1.19
N ASN A 106 -11.77 5.09 0.76
CA ASN A 106 -12.70 5.76 1.67
C ASN A 106 -13.82 4.76 1.98
N THR A 107 -13.99 4.41 3.27
CA THR A 107 -15.27 3.91 3.79
C THR A 107 -16.31 5.02 3.81
#